data_AF-A0A0D0AZ53-F1
#
_entry.id   AF-A0A0D0AZ53-F1
#
_cell.length_a   1.000
_cell.length_b   1.000
_cell.length_c   1.000
_cell.angle_alpha   90.00
_cell.angle_beta   90.00
_cell.angle_gamma   90.00
#
_symmetry.space_group_name_H-M   'P 1'
#
loop_
_entity.id
_entity.type
_entity.pdbx_description
1 polymer ?
#
loop_
_entity_poly.entity_id
_entity_poly.type
_entity_poly.pdbx_seq_one_letter_code
_entity_poly.pdbx_strand_id
1 'polypeptide(L)'
;MTVIYDDPSLWPIIELDLFFSYWMVAAGVVVVYDWVLSLGQEIELIWATLVSHYYAVSRYTLYCDTILCCVSSAIYAISLSARCRVSEIQTSELGSI
;
A
#
# COMPACT_ATOMS: atom_id res chain seq x y z
N MET A 1 16.26 6.22 -53.95
CA MET A 1 16.35 5.11 -54.91
C MET A 1 16.66 3.84 -54.13
N THR A 2 15.67 2.97 -53.95
CA THR A 2 15.90 1.64 -53.38
C THR A 2 16.48 0.79 -54.50
N VAL A 3 17.73 0.37 -54.38
CA VAL A 3 18.34 -0.59 -55.31
C VAL A 3 17.67 -1.93 -55.04
N ILE A 4 16.78 -2.35 -55.92
CA ILE A 4 16.16 -3.68 -55.87
C ILE A 4 17.21 -4.64 -56.44
N TYR A 5 17.68 -5.56 -55.60
CA TYR A 5 18.66 -6.57 -55.98
C TYR A 5 17.92 -7.83 -56.42
N ASP A 6 17.76 -7.99 -57.74
CA ASP A 6 16.94 -9.05 -58.38
C ASP A 6 17.70 -10.37 -58.62
N ASP A 7 18.90 -10.54 -58.05
CA ASP A 7 19.68 -11.76 -58.28
C ASP A 7 19.11 -12.98 -57.51
N PRO A 8 18.77 -14.08 -58.21
CA PRO A 8 18.20 -15.30 -57.62
C PRO A 8 19.07 -15.97 -56.55
N SER A 9 20.39 -15.74 -56.59
CA SER A 9 21.36 -16.32 -55.66
C SER A 9 21.23 -15.76 -54.24
N LEU A 10 20.63 -14.58 -54.07
CA LEU A 10 20.40 -13.98 -52.75
C LEU A 10 19.04 -14.34 -52.13
N TRP A 11 18.14 -14.99 -52.87
CA TRP A 11 16.82 -15.38 -52.37
C TRP A 11 16.87 -16.22 -51.09
N PRO A 12 17.80 -17.20 -50.95
CA PRO A 12 17.92 -17.97 -49.71
C PRO A 12 18.31 -17.10 -48.50
N ILE A 13 19.12 -16.06 -48.73
CA ILE A 13 19.56 -15.13 -47.69
C ILE A 13 18.40 -14.23 -47.27
N ILE A 14 17.60 -13.76 -48.23
CA ILE A 14 16.41 -12.95 -47.97
C ILE A 14 15.35 -13.76 -47.21
N GLU A 15 15.11 -15.03 -47.59
CA GLU A 15 14.18 -15.91 -46.87
C GLU A 15 14.63 -16.18 -45.43
N LEU A 16 15.92 -16.39 -45.21
CA LEU A 16 16.49 -16.55 -43.87
C LEU A 16 16.34 -15.28 -43.03
N ASP A 17 16.64 -14.11 -43.59
CA ASP A 17 16.49 -12.83 -42.89
C ASP A 17 15.03 -12.56 -42.52
N LEU A 18 14.10 -12.88 -43.43
CA LEU A 18 12.66 -12.81 -43.17
C LEU A 18 12.28 -13.75 -42.02
N PHE A 19 12.73 -15.00 -42.06
CA PHE A 19 12.47 -16.00 -41.03
C PHE A 19 13.00 -15.55 -39.66
N PHE A 20 14.24 -15.07 -39.60
CA PHE A 20 14.84 -14.54 -38.38
C PHE A 20 14.10 -13.30 -37.87
N SER A 21 13.65 -12.41 -38.75
CA SER A 21 12.86 -11.23 -38.36
C SER A 21 11.54 -11.61 -37.69
N TYR A 22 10.78 -12.53 -38.30
CA TYR A 22 9.55 -13.05 -37.68
C TYR A 22 9.82 -13.79 -36.37
N TRP A 23 10.88 -14.59 -36.32
CA TRP A 23 11.28 -15.30 -35.11
C TRP A 23 11.66 -14.35 -33.97
N MET A 24 12.41 -13.29 -34.26
CA MET A 24 12.81 -12.28 -33.29
C MET A 24 11.60 -11.54 -32.72
N VAL A 25 10.64 -11.16 -33.57
CA VAL A 25 9.39 -10.53 -33.11
C VAL A 25 8.60 -11.50 -32.23
N ALA A 26 8.45 -12.77 -32.64
CA ALA A 26 7.74 -13.77 -31.86
C ALA A 26 8.39 -14.01 -30.49
N ALA A 27 9.72 -14.16 -30.46
CA ALA A 27 10.49 -14.31 -29.22
C ALA A 27 10.35 -13.07 -28.32
N GLY A 28 10.40 -11.87 -28.91
CA GLY A 28 10.18 -10.62 -28.18
C GLY A 28 8.80 -10.55 -27.54
N VAL A 29 7.74 -10.95 -28.26
CA VAL A 29 6.37 -11.00 -27.71
C VAL A 29 6.28 -11.97 -26.55
N VAL A 30 6.88 -13.17 -26.65
CA VAL A 30 6.88 -14.16 -25.57
C VAL A 30 7.57 -13.62 -24.32
N VAL A 31 8.73 -12.96 -24.46
CA VAL A 31 9.47 -12.36 -23.34
C VAL A 31 8.67 -11.24 -22.68
N VAL A 32 8.09 -10.33 -23.47
CA VAL A 32 7.26 -9.24 -22.92
C VAL A 32 6.02 -9.80 -22.23
N TYR A 33 5.40 -10.83 -22.79
CA TYR A 33 4.24 -11.47 -22.20
C TYR A 33 4.57 -12.12 -20.85
N ASP A 34 5.66 -12.89 -20.78
CA ASP A 34 6.14 -13.52 -19.55
C ASP A 34 6.49 -12.48 -18.47
N TRP A 35 7.09 -11.37 -18.88
CA TRP A 35 7.40 -10.25 -17.99
C TRP A 35 6.13 -9.58 -17.44
N VAL A 36 5.15 -9.27 -18.28
CA VAL A 36 3.88 -8.67 -17.86
C VAL A 36 3.13 -9.61 -16.90
N LEU A 37 3.14 -10.91 -17.18
CA LEU A 37 2.49 -11.90 -16.33
C LEU A 37 3.15 -11.97 -14.94
N SER A 38 4.49 -11.99 -14.90
CA SER A 38 5.25 -12.02 -13.65
C SER A 38 5.08 -10.74 -12.83
N LEU A 39 5.11 -9.57 -13.48
CA LEU A 39 4.84 -8.29 -12.81
C LEU A 39 3.43 -8.19 -12.26
N GLY A 40 2.44 -8.73 -12.96
CA GLY A 40 1.05 -8.76 -12.46
C GLY A 40 0.93 -9.47 -11.12
N GLN A 41 1.59 -10.62 -10.98
CA GLN A 41 1.59 -11.41 -9.74
C GLN A 41 2.33 -10.70 -8.60
N GLU A 42 3.47 -10.09 -8.89
CA GLU A 42 4.25 -9.35 -7.88
C GLU A 42 3.49 -8.13 -7.36
N ILE A 43 2.82 -7.38 -8.25
CA ILE A 43 2.00 -6.22 -7.88
C ILE A 43 0.80 -6.65 -7.03
N GLU A 44 0.12 -7.75 -7.36
CA GLU A 44 -0.97 -8.27 -6.53
C GLU A 44 -0.47 -8.68 -5.13
N LEU A 45 0.71 -9.29 -5.03
CA LEU A 45 1.30 -9.66 -3.74
C LEU A 45 1.65 -8.43 -2.89
N ILE A 46 2.25 -7.41 -3.52
CA ILE A 46 2.57 -6.14 -2.86
C ILE A 46 1.28 -5.42 -2.46
N TRP A 47 0.25 -5.42 -3.31
CA TRP A 47 -1.02 -4.78 -3.01
C TRP A 47 -1.75 -5.46 -1.84
N ALA A 48 -1.81 -6.79 -1.83
CA ALA A 48 -2.43 -7.55 -0.75
C ALA A 48 -1.72 -7.32 0.60
N THR A 49 -0.38 -7.26 0.59
CA THR A 49 0.40 -6.98 1.80
C THR A 49 0.27 -5.53 2.25
N LEU A 50 0.31 -4.57 1.33
CA LEU A 50 0.22 -3.13 1.63
C LEU A 50 -1.16 -2.73 2.12
N VAL A 51 -2.24 -3.24 1.51
CA VAL A 51 -3.62 -3.00 1.96
C VAL A 51 -3.85 -3.62 3.34
N SER A 52 -3.37 -4.85 3.56
CA SER A 52 -3.45 -5.51 4.87
C SER A 52 -2.68 -4.73 5.95
N HIS A 53 -1.45 -4.30 5.65
CA HIS A 53 -0.63 -3.53 6.56
C HIS A 53 -1.25 -2.18 6.90
N TYR A 54 -1.69 -1.42 5.89
CA TYR A 54 -2.33 -0.12 6.08
C TYR A 54 -3.64 -0.22 6.87
N TYR A 55 -4.45 -1.25 6.59
CA TYR A 55 -5.67 -1.51 7.34
C TYR A 55 -5.38 -1.88 8.81
N ALA A 56 -4.35 -2.68 9.07
CA ALA A 56 -3.93 -2.99 10.43
C ALA A 56 -3.47 -1.71 11.17
N VAL A 57 -2.58 -0.92 10.57
CA VAL A 57 -2.05 0.32 11.17
C VAL A 57 -3.18 1.31 11.51
N SER A 58 -4.08 1.58 10.56
CA SER A 58 -5.21 2.50 10.79
C SER A 58 -6.11 2.04 11.94
N ARG A 59 -6.36 0.72 12.06
CA ARG A 59 -7.14 0.14 13.16
C ARG A 59 -6.43 0.23 14.51
N TYR A 60 -5.11 0.05 14.54
CA TYR A 60 -4.30 0.24 15.75
C TYR A 60 -4.29 1.69 16.22
N THR A 61 -4.14 2.66 15.30
CA THR A 61 -4.20 4.09 15.64
C THR A 61 -5.55 4.46 16.24
N LEU A 62 -6.65 4.04 15.60
CA LEU A 62 -8.00 4.31 16.09
C LEU A 62 -8.25 3.71 17.50
N TYR A 63 -7.73 2.50 17.74
CA TYR A 63 -7.85 1.85 19.05
C TYR A 63 -7.05 2.60 20.13
N CYS A 64 -5.82 3.02 19.82
CA CYS A 64 -5.00 3.83 20.72
C CYS A 64 -5.66 5.17 21.07
N ASP A 65 -6.20 5.88 20.08
CA ASP A 65 -6.87 7.17 20.31
C ASP A 65 -8.11 7.00 21.21
N THR A 66 -8.89 5.94 20.98
CA THR A 66 -10.06 5.63 21.80
C THR A 66 -9.69 5.34 23.25
N ILE A 67 -8.67 4.50 23.48
CA ILE A 67 -8.18 4.19 24.83
C ILE A 67 -7.65 5.44 25.52
N LEU A 68 -6.85 6.24 24.82
CA LEU A 68 -6.26 7.46 25.36
C LEU A 68 -7.36 8.45 25.79
N CYS A 69 -8.41 8.62 24.98
CA CYS A 69 -9.57 9.44 25.34
C CYS A 69 -10.30 8.93 26.59
N CYS A 70 -10.51 7.62 26.72
CA CYS A 70 -11.16 7.03 27.89
C CYS A 70 -10.34 7.19 29.18
N VAL A 71 -9.02 7.01 29.09
CA VAL A 71 -8.13 7.22 30.24
C VAL A 71 -8.10 8.69 30.64
N SER A 72 -8.00 9.58 29.66
CA SER A 72 -8.04 11.02 29.88
C SER A 72 -9.33 11.45 30.59
N SER A 73 -10.50 11.03 30.09
CA SER A 73 -11.79 11.39 30.68
C SER A 73 -11.97 10.81 32.09
N ALA A 74 -11.49 9.60 32.37
CA ALA A 74 -11.50 9.01 33.70
C ALA A 74 -10.64 9.80 34.70
N ILE A 75 -9.43 10.22 34.29
CA ILE A 75 -8.55 11.05 35.12
C ILE A 75 -9.22 12.40 35.41
N TYR A 76 -9.84 13.03 34.41
CA TYR A 76 -10.59 14.27 34.61
C TYR A 76 -11.75 14.09 35.60
N ALA A 77 -12.49 12.99 35.52
CA ALA A 77 -13.60 12.70 36.44
C ALA A 77 -13.13 12.49 37.88
N ILE A 78 -12.04 11.74 38.09
CA ILE A 78 -11.44 11.54 39.42
C ILE A 78 -10.96 12.88 39.99
N SER A 79 -10.30 13.69 39.16
CA SER A 79 -9.80 15.02 39.55
C SER A 79 -10.93 15.96 39.96
N LEU A 80 -12.09 15.88 39.29
CA LEU A 80 -13.29 16.66 39.63
C LEU A 80 -13.90 16.17 40.95
N SER A 81 -14.05 14.85 41.11
CA SER A 81 -14.55 14.22 42.34
C SER A 81 -13.71 14.61 43.57
N ALA A 82 -12.38 14.60 43.42
CA ALA A 82 -11.47 15.05 44.47
C ALA A 82 -11.68 16.53 44.85
N ARG A 83 -11.86 17.43 43.86
CA ARG A 83 -12.16 18.84 44.12
C ARG A 83 -13.50 19.03 44.83
N CYS A 84 -14.55 18.32 44.43
CA CYS A 84 -15.86 18.38 45.08
C CYS A 84 -15.80 17.96 46.55
N ARG A 85 -15.09 16.88 46.87
CA ARG A 85 -14.91 16.46 48.28
C ARG A 85 -14.20 17.52 49.12
N VAL A 86 -13.17 18.16 48.57
CA VAL A 86 -12.43 19.22 49.29
C VAL A 86 -13.34 20.42 49.58
N SER A 87 -14.18 20.84 48.63
CA SER A 87 -15.12 21.95 48.88
C SER A 87 -16.16 21.65 49.95
N GLU A 88 -16.63 20.40 50.02
CA GLU A 88 -17.66 19.99 50.99
C GLU A 88 -17.13 20.06 52.44
N ILE A 89 -15.86 19.69 52.64
CA ILE A 89 -15.18 19.78 53.94
C ILE A 89 -15.08 21.24 54.41
N GLN A 90 -14.68 22.17 53.54
CA GLN A 90 -14.58 23.60 53.89
C GLN A 90 -15.95 24.21 54.25
N THR A 91 -17.03 23.81 53.59
CA THR A 91 -18.37 24.30 53.93
C THR A 91 -18.88 23.79 55.28
N SER A 92 -18.46 22.59 55.71
CA SER A 92 -18.83 22.04 57.01
C SER A 92 -18.12 22.71 58.19
N GLU A 93 -16.87 23.14 58.02
CA GLU A 93 -16.14 23.87 59.06
C GLU A 93 -16.62 25.31 59.23
N LEU A 94 -17.04 26.00 58.15
CA LEU A 94 -17.59 27.35 58.24
C LEU A 94 -19.02 27.40 58.84
N GLY A 95 -19.78 26.30 58.80
CA GLY A 95 -21.13 26.23 59.37
C GLY A 95 -21.18 25.88 60.86
N SER A 96 -20.02 25.61 61.50
CA SER A 96 -19.90 25.24 62.92
C SER A 96 -19.46 26.42 63.82
N ILE A 97 -19.45 27.65 63.30
CA ILE A 97 -19.20 28.89 64.04
C ILE A 97 -20.51 29.66 64.15
#